data_AF-A0A150K6L6-F1
#
_entry.id   AF-A0A150K6L6-F1
#
_cell.length_a   1.000
_cell.length_b   1.000
_cell.length_c   1.000
_cell.angle_alpha   90.00
_cell.angle_beta   90.00
_cell.angle_gamma   90.00
#
_symmetry.space_group_name_H-M   'P 1'
#
loop_
_entity.id
_entity.type
_entity.pdbx_description
1 polymer ?
#
loop_
_entity_poly.entity_id
_entity_poly.type
_entity_poly.pdbx_seq_one_letter_code
_entity_poly.pdbx_strand_id
1 'polypeptide(L)'
;MKIFKEYDSGKLPHVGNIGFRVLYEIATLPEPERTKPHTIPSTGETKTVDEMTVRELREVKKALKEAEEARSRHVTHCANCSRT
;
A
#
# COMPACT_ATOMS: atom_id res chain seq x y z
N MET A 1 10.66 15.38 17.26
CA MET A 1 9.29 15.06 16.82
C MET A 1 8.44 14.58 18.00
N LYS A 2 7.73 15.49 18.67
CA LYS A 2 6.96 15.17 19.90
C LYS A 2 5.70 14.34 19.61
N ILE A 3 5.06 14.64 18.48
CA ILE A 3 3.81 14.02 18.03
C ILE A 3 3.99 12.53 17.70
N PHE A 4 5.11 12.14 17.07
CA PHE A 4 5.42 10.73 16.80
C PHE A 4 5.50 9.90 18.09
N LYS A 5 6.13 10.43 19.14
CA LYS A 5 6.20 9.75 20.45
C LYS A 5 4.82 9.61 21.09
N GLU A 6 3.95 10.59 20.90
CA GLU A 6 2.57 10.55 21.41
C GLU A 6 1.70 9.52 20.66
N TYR A 7 1.87 9.41 19.34
CA TYR A 7 1.25 8.34 18.52
C TYR A 7 1.74 6.94 18.93
N ASP A 8 3.05 6.73 19.00
CA ASP A 8 3.65 5.44 19.38
C ASP A 8 3.24 5.02 20.82
N SER A 9 3.12 5.99 21.73
CA SER A 9 2.62 5.76 23.09
C SER A 9 1.09 5.57 23.20
N GLY A 10 0.36 5.56 22.08
CA GLY A 10 -1.09 5.31 22.03
C GLY A 10 -1.96 6.42 22.64
N LYS A 11 -1.42 7.64 22.80
CA LYS A 11 -2.10 8.75 23.51
C LYS A 11 -3.07 9.55 22.65
N LEU A 12 -3.12 9.30 21.33
CA LEU A 12 -4.03 10.00 20.43
C LEU A 12 -5.40 9.29 20.37
N PRO A 13 -6.51 10.03 20.22
CA PRO A 13 -7.84 9.45 20.05
C PRO A 13 -7.90 8.57 18.78
N HIS A 14 -8.75 7.55 18.78
CA HIS A 14 -8.78 6.48 17.77
C HIS A 14 -8.86 6.97 16.31
N VAL A 15 -9.56 8.09 16.06
CA VAL A 15 -9.68 8.71 14.72
C VAL A 15 -8.38 9.42 14.32
N GLY A 16 -7.69 10.05 15.28
CA GLY A 16 -6.38 10.68 15.08
C GLY A 16 -5.28 9.67 14.79
N ASN A 17 -5.35 8.47 15.39
CA ASN A 17 -4.39 7.39 15.12
C ASN A 17 -4.39 6.94 13.66
N ILE A 18 -5.56 6.82 13.01
CA ILE A 18 -5.64 6.32 11.62
C ILE A 18 -5.03 7.33 10.65
N GLY A 19 -5.40 8.61 10.77
CA GLY A 19 -4.85 9.67 9.91
C GLY A 19 -3.34 9.84 10.09
N PHE A 20 -2.86 9.87 11.35
CA PHE A 20 -1.43 9.99 11.62
C PHE A 20 -0.61 8.80 11.15
N ARG A 21 -1.13 7.57 11.31
CA ARG A 21 -0.48 6.37 10.82
C ARG A 21 -0.26 6.42 9.32
N VAL A 22 -1.31 6.74 8.57
CA VAL A 22 -1.24 6.83 7.10
C VAL A 22 -0.26 7.93 6.67
N LEU A 23 -0.31 9.09 7.31
CA LEU A 23 0.64 10.17 7.03
C LEU A 23 2.10 9.77 7.33
N TYR A 24 2.33 9.04 8.42
CA TYR A 24 3.65 8.54 8.79
C TYR A 24 4.17 7.52 7.78
N GLU A 25 3.35 6.55 7.38
CA GLU A 25 3.69 5.54 6.38
C GLU A 25 4.03 6.18 5.02
N ILE A 26 3.26 7.19 4.59
CA ILE A 26 3.54 7.94 3.36
C ILE A 26 4.84 8.76 3.48
N ALA A 27 5.06 9.42 4.62
CA ALA A 27 6.23 10.27 4.84
C ALA A 27 7.54 9.49 4.97
N THR A 28 7.47 8.22 5.41
CA THR A 28 8.63 7.33 5.56
C THR A 28 8.89 6.45 4.35
N LEU A 29 8.04 6.55 3.31
CA LEU A 29 8.22 5.82 2.07
C LEU A 29 9.50 6.31 1.35
N PRO A 30 10.44 5.42 1.00
CA PRO A 30 11.70 5.80 0.38
C PRO A 30 11.49 6.31 -1.05
N GLU A 31 12.30 7.27 -1.49
CA GLU A 31 12.26 7.85 -2.85
C GLU A 31 12.17 6.82 -3.99
N PRO A 32 12.95 5.72 -4.03
CA PRO A 32 12.84 4.72 -5.11
C PRO A 32 11.47 4.04 -5.18
N GLU A 33 10.74 3.93 -4.06
CA GLU A 33 9.39 3.37 -4.06
C GLU A 33 8.35 4.36 -4.59
N ARG A 34 8.60 5.67 -4.43
CA ARG A 34 7.75 6.74 -4.96
C ARG A 34 7.84 6.84 -6.48
N THR A 35 9.03 6.64 -7.05
CA THR A 35 9.27 6.72 -8.50
C THR A 35 9.12 5.39 -9.22
N LYS A 36 8.61 4.35 -8.54
CA LYS A 36 8.51 3.02 -9.11
C LYS A 36 7.54 3.01 -10.30
N PRO A 37 7.96 2.54 -11.48
CA PRO A 37 7.08 2.47 -12.63
C PRO A 37 6.01 1.38 -12.44
N HIS A 38 4.80 1.67 -12.93
CA HIS A 38 3.68 0.73 -12.94
C HIS A 38 3.19 0.50 -14.37
N THR A 39 2.85 -0.76 -14.65
CA THR A 39 2.23 -1.15 -15.91
C THR A 39 0.72 -0.99 -15.81
N ILE A 40 0.14 -0.25 -16.75
CA ILE A 40 -1.29 0.01 -16.81
C ILE A 40 -1.99 -1.20 -17.42
N PRO A 41 -2.99 -1.81 -16.74
CA PRO A 41 -3.65 -3.01 -17.25
C PRO A 41 -4.36 -2.82 -18.60
N SER A 42 -4.94 -1.63 -18.84
CA SER A 42 -5.72 -1.37 -20.06
C SER A 42 -4.88 -1.03 -21.28
N THR A 43 -3.80 -0.25 -21.13
CA THR A 43 -2.98 0.23 -22.25
C THR A 43 -1.67 -0.55 -22.41
N GLY A 44 -1.21 -1.25 -21.37
CA GLY A 44 0.09 -1.91 -21.35
C GLY A 44 1.29 -0.96 -21.24
N GLU A 45 1.04 0.36 -21.17
CA GLU A 45 2.08 1.36 -21.01
C GLU A 45 2.64 1.34 -19.58
N THR A 46 3.93 1.64 -19.46
CA THR A 46 4.60 1.77 -18.17
C THR A 46 4.76 3.25 -17.85
N LYS A 47 4.09 3.71 -16.79
CA LYS A 47 4.10 5.11 -16.35
C LYS A 47 4.44 5.22 -14.87
N THR A 48 4.92 6.39 -14.46
CA THR A 48 5.03 6.73 -13.04
C THR A 48 3.68 7.19 -12.48
N VAL A 49 3.54 7.19 -11.16
CA VAL A 49 2.27 7.56 -10.49
C VAL A 49 1.82 8.98 -10.84
N ASP A 50 2.76 9.90 -11.02
CA ASP A 50 2.49 11.31 -11.30
C ASP A 50 2.00 11.55 -12.74
N GLU A 51 2.30 10.64 -13.67
CA GLU A 51 1.92 10.73 -15.09
C GLU A 51 0.60 10.01 -15.40
N MET A 52 0.11 9.16 -14.48
CA MET A 52 -1.11 8.41 -14.67
C MET A 52 -2.36 9.27 -14.46
N THR A 53 -3.36 9.06 -15.32
CA THR A 53 -4.70 9.60 -15.13
C THR A 53 -5.42 8.91 -13.98
N VAL A 54 -6.45 9.56 -13.42
CA VAL A 54 -7.25 9.00 -12.31
C VAL A 54 -7.86 7.63 -12.65
N ARG A 55 -8.21 7.38 -13.92
CA ARG A 55 -8.74 6.08 -14.36
C ARG A 55 -7.66 5.00 -14.29
N GLU A 56 -6.49 5.28 -14.85
CA GLU A 56 -5.35 4.35 -14.85
C GLU A 56 -4.91 4.05 -13.40
N LEU A 57 -4.89 5.04 -12.51
CA LEU A 57 -4.62 4.85 -11.07
C LEU A 57 -5.59 3.89 -10.39
N ARG A 58 -6.89 3.97 -10.71
CA ARG A 58 -7.91 3.07 -10.14
C ARG A 58 -7.72 1.64 -10.63
N GLU A 59 -7.36 1.46 -11.90
CA GLU A 59 -7.08 0.15 -12.49
C GLU A 59 -5.84 -0.49 -11.88
N VAL A 60 -4.73 0.25 -11.81
CA VAL A 60 -3.49 -0.22 -11.18
C VAL A 60 -3.73 -0.58 -9.71
N LYS A 61 -4.42 0.28 -8.96
CA LYS A 61 -4.77 0.01 -7.55
C LYS A 61 -5.61 -1.26 -7.40
N LYS A 62 -6.58 -1.49 -8.30
CA LYS A 62 -7.42 -2.70 -8.29
C LYS A 62 -6.57 -3.94 -8.56
N ALA A 63 -5.73 -3.92 -9.58
CA ALA A 63 -4.86 -5.04 -9.94
C ALA A 63 -3.89 -5.40 -8.80
N LEU A 64 -3.28 -4.41 -8.15
CA LEU A 64 -2.40 -4.63 -7.00
C LEU A 64 -3.11 -5.29 -5.83
N LYS A 65 -4.35 -4.85 -5.54
CA LYS A 65 -5.17 -5.42 -4.47
C LYS A 65 -5.54 -6.87 -4.76
N GLU A 66 -5.96 -7.18 -5.98
CA GLU A 66 -6.29 -8.55 -6.40
C GLU A 66 -5.06 -9.47 -6.31
N ALA A 67 -3.88 -8.99 -6.73
CA ALA A 67 -2.63 -9.73 -6.62
C ALA A 67 -2.20 -9.96 -5.15
N GLU A 68 -2.44 -9.00 -4.27
CA GLU A 68 -2.20 -9.16 -2.83
C GLU A 68 -3.16 -10.18 -2.19
N GLU A 69 -4.45 -10.11 -2.51
CA GLU A 69 -5.45 -11.08 -2.04
C GLU A 69 -5.17 -12.49 -2.55
N ALA A 70 -4.76 -12.64 -3.81
CA ALA A 70 -4.37 -13.93 -4.36
C ALA A 70 -3.12 -14.49 -3.65
N ARG A 71 -2.11 -13.65 -3.42
CA ARG A 71 -0.90 -14.04 -2.67
C ARG A 71 -1.22 -14.42 -1.23
N SER A 72 -2.04 -13.65 -0.52
CA SER A 72 -2.41 -13.95 0.87
C SER A 72 -3.20 -15.26 0.96
N ARG A 73 -4.15 -15.51 0.05
CA ARG A 73 -4.87 -16.78 -0.05
C ARG A 73 -3.95 -17.96 -0.37
N HIS A 74 -2.98 -17.77 -1.26
CA HIS A 74 -2.01 -18.81 -1.59
C HIS A 74 -1.10 -19.11 -0.38
N VAL A 75 -0.61 -18.08 0.31
CA VAL A 75 0.21 -18.23 1.52
C VAL A 75 -0.57 -18.96 2.63
N THR A 76 -1.83 -18.59 2.88
CA THR A 76 -2.64 -19.27 3.90
C THR A 76 -2.95 -20.72 3.53
N HIS A 77 -3.25 -20.99 2.26
CA HIS A 77 -3.45 -22.35 1.76
C HIS A 77 -2.18 -23.21 1.90
N CYS A 78 -1.02 -22.68 1.49
CA CYS A 78 0.27 -23.36 1.61
C CYS A 78 0.66 -23.61 3.08
N ALA A 79 0.49 -22.63 3.96
CA ALA A 79 0.80 -22.75 5.39
C ALA A 79 -0.12 -23.72 6.14
N ASN A 80 -1.32 -23.97 5.62
CA ASN A 80 -2.24 -24.97 6.14
C ASN A 80 -1.93 -26.37 5.59
N CYS A 81 -1.51 -26.48 4.32
CA CYS A 81 -1.10 -27.73 3.69
C CYS A 81 0.23 -28.26 4.24
N SER A 82 1.15 -27.39 4.67
CA SER A 82 2.41 -27.78 5.33
C SER A 82 2.24 -28.19 6.81
N ARG A 83 1.01 -28.14 7.34
CA ARG A 83 0.69 -28.45 8.75
C ARG A 83 -0.08 -29.77 8.91
N THR A 84 -0.43 -30.42 7.81
CA THR A 84 -1.06 -31.75 7.69
C THR A 84 -0.07 -32.73 7.12
#